data_AF-A0A920RMU6-F1
#
_entry.id   AF-A0A920RMU6-F1
#
_cell.length_a   1.000
_cell.length_b   1.000
_cell.length_c   1.000
_cell.angle_alpha   90.00
_cell.angle_beta   90.00
_cell.angle_gamma   90.00
#
_symmetry.space_group_name_H-M   'P 1'
#
loop_
_entity.id
_entity.type
_entity.pdbx_description
1 polymer ?
#
loop_
_entity_poly.entity_id
_entity_poly.type
_entity_poly.pdbx_seq_one_letter_code
_entity_poly.pdbx_strand_id
1 'polypeptide(L)'
;MNEEFESRDDVSAEAGWKIAVVDRTEDPAASEQRLADVAGRVLRDEGVQHAEISVAVVDDAEMSRLHEDFLQIAGPTDVLTFPLDGDSLRPGRDR
;
A
#
# COMPACT_ATOMS: atom_id res chain seq x y z
N MET A 1 -11.87 14.45 35.53
CA MET A 1 -11.70 13.35 34.57
C MET A 1 -11.63 13.96 33.19
N ASN A 2 -10.44 14.10 32.64
CA ASN A 2 -10.25 14.43 31.23
C ASN A 2 -9.35 13.31 30.69
N GLU A 3 -9.96 12.37 29.99
CA GLU A 3 -9.26 11.25 29.37
C GLU A 3 -8.65 11.77 28.07
N GLU A 4 -7.34 11.99 28.15
CA GLU A 4 -6.45 12.23 27.03
C GLU A 4 -6.46 10.97 26.17
N PHE A 5 -7.19 11.02 25.05
CA PHE A 5 -7.04 10.02 23.98
C PHE A 5 -5.73 10.33 23.26
N GLU A 6 -4.65 9.75 23.75
CA GLU A 6 -3.39 9.64 23.01
C GLU A 6 -3.67 8.86 21.72
N SER A 7 -3.79 9.57 20.59
CA SER A 7 -3.57 9.01 19.26
C SER A 7 -2.13 8.50 19.18
N ARG A 8 -1.95 7.25 19.58
CA ARG A 8 -0.72 6.48 19.43
C ARG A 8 -0.80 5.64 18.17
N ASP A 9 -0.65 6.26 17.00
CA ASP A 9 -0.29 5.57 15.75
C ASP A 9 0.42 6.55 14.80
N ASP A 10 1.51 7.16 15.27
CA ASP A 10 2.57 7.66 14.39
C ASP A 10 3.75 6.70 14.54
N VAL A 11 3.80 5.68 13.67
CA VAL A 11 4.92 4.75 13.63
C VAL A 11 6.07 5.44 12.90
N SER A 12 6.81 6.22 13.68
CA SER A 12 8.21 6.63 13.45
C SER A 12 8.49 7.49 12.22
N ALA A 13 8.23 8.80 12.35
CA ALA A 13 8.82 9.87 11.54
C ALA A 13 10.37 10.05 11.67
N GLU A 14 11.10 9.08 12.22
CA GLU A 14 12.56 9.13 12.44
C GLU A 14 13.36 8.42 11.31
N ALA A 15 12.67 7.83 10.33
CA ALA A 15 13.24 7.40 9.05
C ALA A 15 12.57 8.20 7.94
N GLY A 16 13.25 8.44 6.82
CA GLY A 16 12.71 9.20 5.68
C GLY A 16 11.52 8.55 4.96
N TRP A 17 10.80 7.63 5.61
CA TRP A 17 9.73 6.81 5.04
C TRP A 17 8.36 7.28 5.49
N LYS A 18 7.40 7.22 4.58
CA LYS A 18 5.97 7.35 4.87
C LYS A 18 5.28 6.06 4.43
N ILE A 19 4.64 5.37 5.37
CA ILE A 19 3.93 4.12 5.10
C ILE A 19 2.47 4.32 5.51
N ALA A 20 1.57 4.21 4.55
CA ALA A 20 0.14 4.23 4.77
C ALA A 20 -0.45 2.86 4.45
N VAL A 21 -1.29 2.34 5.32
CA VAL A 21 -2.06 1.11 5.08
C VAL A 21 -3.53 1.43 5.24
N VAL A 22 -4.36 0.94 4.32
CA VAL A 22 -5.81 1.08 4.36
C VAL A 22 -6.44 -0.27 4.08
N ASP A 23 -7.17 -0.81 5.05
CA ASP A 23 -8.02 -1.97 4.82
C ASP A 23 -9.44 -1.54 4.41
N ARG A 24 -9.90 -1.97 3.23
CA ARG A 24 -11.27 -1.75 2.74
C ARG A 24 -12.16 -2.98 2.86
N THR A 25 -11.63 -4.09 3.37
CA THR A 25 -12.32 -5.37 3.50
C THR A 25 -12.83 -5.63 4.91
N GLU A 26 -12.32 -4.88 5.89
CA GLU A 26 -12.55 -5.09 7.32
C GLU A 26 -12.16 -6.53 7.77
N ASP A 27 -11.19 -7.14 7.08
CA ASP A 27 -10.73 -8.50 7.39
C ASP A 27 -9.81 -8.46 8.62
N PRO A 28 -10.18 -9.09 9.75
CA PRO A 28 -9.32 -9.12 10.93
C PRO A 28 -7.97 -9.81 10.72
N ALA A 29 -7.80 -10.60 9.64
CA ALA A 29 -6.51 -11.14 9.24
C ALA A 29 -5.58 -10.08 8.59
N ALA A 30 -6.15 -9.03 7.99
CA ALA A 30 -5.45 -7.96 7.26
C ALA A 30 -5.03 -6.79 8.18
N SER A 31 -4.36 -7.09 9.28
CA SER A 31 -3.93 -6.07 10.25
C SER A 31 -3.03 -5.00 9.62
N GLU A 32 -3.53 -3.76 9.58
CA GLU A 32 -2.81 -2.59 9.04
C GLU A 32 -1.43 -2.42 9.70
N GLN A 33 -1.37 -2.56 11.02
CA GLN A 33 -0.12 -2.47 11.77
C GLN A 33 0.89 -3.52 11.35
N ARG A 34 0.47 -4.78 11.16
CA ARG A 34 1.38 -5.84 10.70
C ARG A 34 1.92 -5.56 9.31
N LEU A 35 1.08 -5.05 8.41
CA LEU A 35 1.48 -4.70 7.05
C LEU A 35 2.47 -3.52 7.06
N ALA A 36 2.23 -2.51 7.89
CA ALA A 36 3.14 -1.39 8.08
C ALA A 36 4.51 -1.83 8.63
N ASP A 37 4.52 -2.71 9.64
CA ASP A 37 5.74 -3.26 10.23
C ASP A 37 6.56 -4.05 9.20
N VAL A 38 5.90 -4.88 8.38
CA VAL A 38 6.55 -5.65 7.30
C VAL A 38 7.14 -4.70 6.25
N ALA A 39 6.39 -3.70 5.79
CA ALA A 39 6.88 -2.71 4.84
C ALA A 39 8.11 -1.96 5.38
N GLY A 40 8.06 -1.50 6.64
CA GLY A 40 9.18 -0.82 7.29
C GLY A 40 10.40 -1.72 7.46
N ARG A 41 10.20 -3.03 7.70
CA ARG A 41 11.30 -3.99 7.73
C ARG A 41 11.94 -4.19 6.36
N VAL A 42 11.14 -4.35 5.30
CA VAL A 42 11.64 -4.49 3.93
C VAL A 42 12.42 -3.26 3.50
N LEU A 43 11.89 -2.04 3.74
CA LEU A 43 12.60 -0.80 3.40
C LEU A 43 13.95 -0.68 4.11
N ARG A 44 14.02 -1.13 5.35
CA ARG A 44 15.26 -1.20 6.12
C ARG A 44 16.25 -2.20 5.51
N ASP A 45 15.79 -3.40 5.23
CA ASP A 45 16.62 -4.50 4.73
C ASP A 45 17.15 -4.20 3.31
N GLU A 46 16.38 -3.47 2.50
CA GLU A 46 16.78 -2.98 1.17
C GLU A 46 17.63 -1.68 1.20
N GLY A 47 17.87 -1.11 2.39
CA GLY A 47 18.72 0.09 2.55
C GLY A 47 18.12 1.37 1.94
N VAL A 48 16.80 1.45 1.82
CA VAL A 48 16.10 2.62 1.25
C VAL A 48 16.15 3.77 2.25
N GLN A 49 16.58 4.95 1.84
CA GLN A 49 16.70 6.10 2.76
C GLN A 49 15.42 6.95 2.83
N HIS A 50 14.73 7.09 1.70
CA HIS A 50 13.48 7.85 1.58
C HIS A 50 12.49 7.11 0.70
N ALA A 51 11.25 6.99 1.14
CA ALA A 51 10.20 6.32 0.39
C ALA A 51 8.81 6.78 0.84
N GLU A 52 7.86 6.74 -0.08
CA GLU A 52 6.43 6.83 0.23
C GLU A 52 5.75 5.58 -0.33
N ILE A 53 5.08 4.83 0.54
CA ILE A 53 4.40 3.59 0.17
C ILE A 53 2.99 3.65 0.74
N SER A 54 2.02 3.32 -0.11
CA SER A 54 0.63 3.11 0.28
C SER A 54 0.21 1.69 -0.08
N VAL A 55 -0.34 0.96 0.89
CA VAL A 55 -0.87 -0.39 0.72
C VAL A 55 -2.37 -0.35 0.96
N ALA A 56 -3.16 -0.80 -0.01
CA ALA A 56 -4.60 -0.93 0.13
C ALA A 56 -4.98 -2.41 0.08
N VAL A 57 -5.71 -2.89 1.08
CA VAL A 57 -6.32 -4.22 1.07
C VAL A 57 -7.74 -4.07 0.54
N VAL A 58 -8.07 -4.85 -0.50
CA VAL A 58 -9.33 -4.77 -1.22
C VAL A 58 -9.90 -6.17 -1.46
N ASP A 59 -11.20 -6.25 -1.73
CA ASP A 59 -11.86 -7.50 -2.06
C ASP A 59 -11.67 -7.88 -3.55
N ASP A 60 -12.06 -9.10 -3.92
CA ASP A 60 -11.95 -9.61 -5.30
C ASP A 60 -12.72 -8.75 -6.32
N ALA A 61 -13.83 -8.14 -5.90
CA ALA A 61 -14.67 -7.34 -6.79
C ALA A 61 -13.97 -6.03 -7.15
N GLU A 62 -13.40 -5.34 -6.16
CA GLU A 62 -12.62 -4.13 -6.35
C GLU A 62 -11.29 -4.43 -7.05
N MET A 63 -10.62 -5.54 -6.70
CA MET A 63 -9.40 -5.96 -7.38
C MET A 63 -9.64 -6.24 -8.87
N SER A 64 -10.74 -6.91 -9.21
CA SER A 64 -11.12 -7.16 -10.61
C SER A 64 -11.33 -5.86 -11.38
N ARG A 65 -11.98 -4.86 -10.77
CA ARG A 65 -12.19 -3.54 -11.37
C ARG A 65 -10.87 -2.82 -11.62
N LEU A 66 -9.98 -2.76 -10.62
CA LEU A 66 -8.68 -2.11 -10.75
C LEU A 66 -7.80 -2.80 -11.81
N HIS A 67 -7.82 -4.13 -11.88
CA HIS A 67 -7.06 -4.88 -12.87
C HIS A 67 -7.54 -4.59 -14.30
N GLU A 68 -8.85 -4.49 -14.49
CA GLU A 68 -9.44 -4.13 -15.78
C GLU A 68 -9.17 -2.66 -16.12
N ASP A 69 -9.41 -1.73 -15.19
CA ASP A 69 -9.26 -0.29 -15.43
C ASP A 69 -7.82 0.10 -15.79
N PHE A 70 -6.81 -0.47 -15.13
CA PHE A 70 -5.42 -0.07 -15.31
C PHE A 70 -4.61 -0.95 -16.25
N LEU A 71 -4.90 -2.25 -16.33
CA LEU A 71 -4.17 -3.19 -17.18
C LEU A 71 -5.01 -3.78 -18.32
N GLN A 72 -6.32 -3.51 -18.37
CA GLN A 72 -7.24 -4.03 -19.40
C GLN A 72 -7.30 -5.57 -19.40
N ILE A 73 -7.16 -6.18 -18.22
CA ILE A 73 -7.24 -7.63 -18.01
C ILE A 73 -8.41 -7.91 -17.06
N ALA A 74 -9.31 -8.80 -17.47
CA ALA A 74 -10.48 -9.16 -16.69
C ALA A 74 -10.14 -10.12 -15.54
N GLY A 75 -10.83 -9.95 -14.41
CA GLY A 75 -10.73 -10.80 -13.22
C GLY A 75 -9.67 -10.31 -12.21
N PRO A 76 -9.65 -10.89 -11.01
CA PRO A 76 -8.76 -10.44 -9.94
C PRO A 76 -7.32 -10.91 -10.13
N THR A 77 -6.39 -10.30 -9.40
CA THR A 77 -5.00 -10.74 -9.23
C THR A 77 -4.65 -10.64 -7.75
N ASP A 78 -3.63 -11.37 -7.30
CA ASP A 78 -3.23 -11.35 -5.88
C ASP A 78 -2.62 -9.99 -5.46
N VAL A 79 -1.94 -9.32 -6.39
CA VAL A 79 -1.27 -8.03 -6.15
C VAL A 79 -1.32 -7.16 -7.40
N LEU A 80 -1.53 -5.86 -7.21
CA LEU A 80 -1.37 -4.82 -8.22
C LEU A 80 -0.54 -3.66 -7.64
N THR A 81 0.44 -3.17 -8.39
CA THR A 81 1.37 -2.13 -7.93
C THR A 81 1.27 -0.89 -8.81
N PHE A 82 1.19 0.27 -8.18
CA PHE A 82 1.13 1.57 -8.85
C PHE A 82 2.40 2.38 -8.56
N PRO A 83 3.21 2.74 -9.58
CA PRO A 83 4.38 3.59 -9.38
C PRO A 83 3.95 5.05 -9.11
N LEU A 84 4.58 5.70 -8.12
CA LEU A 84 4.32 7.12 -7.78
C LEU A 84 4.99 8.08 -8.78
N ASP A 85 6.19 7.74 -9.25
CA ASP A 85 6.86 8.46 -10.34
C ASP A 85 6.34 7.91 -11.68
N GLY A 86 5.70 8.79 -12.45
CA GLY A 86 4.75 8.48 -13.52
C GLY A 86 5.27 7.80 -14.80
N ASP A 87 6.09 6.76 -14.68
CA ASP A 87 6.51 5.96 -15.83
C ASP A 87 6.54 4.45 -15.50
N SER A 88 5.36 3.81 -15.52
CA SER A 88 5.20 2.39 -15.90
C SER A 88 3.76 1.89 -15.73
N LEU A 89 2.80 2.53 -16.41
CA LEU A 89 1.54 1.87 -16.79
C LEU A 89 1.16 2.15 -18.26
N ARG A 90 2.14 2.55 -19.08
CA ARG A 90 1.94 2.69 -20.53
C ARG A 90 2.22 1.32 -21.17
N PRO A 91 1.20 0.55 -21.59
CA PRO A 91 1.44 -0.61 -22.44
C PRO A 91 2.13 -0.12 -23.72
N GLY A 92 3.26 -0.75 -24.04
CA GLY A 92 4.16 -0.35 -25.13
C GLY A 92 3.41 -0.01 -26.42
N ARG A 93 3.59 1.23 -26.88
CA ARG A 93 3.32 1.62 -28.26
C ARG A 93 4.59 2.25 -28.81
N ASP A 94 5.67 1.47 -28.83
CA ASP A 94 6.77 1.75 -29.73
C ASP A 94 6.46 1.05 -31.05
N ARG A 95 6.47 1.82 -32.13
CA ARG A 95 6.11 1.36 -33.48
C ARG A 95 7.18 1.80 -34.45
#